data_AF-A0A2U3C6U0-F1
#
_entry.id   AF-A0A2U3C6U0-F1
#
_cell.length_a   1.000
_cell.length_b   1.000
_cell.length_c   1.000
_cell.angle_alpha   90.00
_cell.angle_beta   90.00
_cell.angle_gamma   90.00
#
_symmetry.space_group_name_H-M   'P 1'
#
loop_
_entity.id
_entity.type
_entity.pdbx_description
1 polymer ?
#
loop_
_entity_poly.entity_id
_entity_poly.type
_entity_poly.pdbx_seq_one_letter_code
_entity_poly.pdbx_strand_id
1 'polypeptide(L)' 'MGTYSLPDLSYDYAALEPAITGQILELHHAKHHAAYVKGANDTLEQIAEV' A
#
# COMPACT_ATOMS: atom_id res chain seq x y z
N MET A 1 6.89 10.81 -15.62
CA MET A 1 5.87 9.87 -15.13
C MET A 1 5.45 10.31 -13.73
N GLY A 2 4.16 10.21 -13.35
CA GLY A 2 3.76 10.46 -11.96
C GLY A 2 4.26 9.33 -11.05
N THR A 3 4.54 9.63 -9.78
CA THR A 3 4.85 8.63 -8.76
C THR A 3 3.59 8.17 -8.05
N TYR A 4 3.47 6.88 -7.78
CA TYR A 4 2.41 6.34 -6.93
C TYR A 4 2.72 6.59 -5.45
N SER A 5 1.68 6.83 -4.66
CA SER A 5 1.75 6.96 -3.21
C SER A 5 0.85 5.93 -2.54
N LEU A 6 1.26 5.43 -1.37
CA LEU A 6 0.39 4.63 -0.52
C LEU A 6 -0.69 5.55 0.09
N PRO A 7 -1.98 5.34 -0.20
CA PRO A 7 -3.04 6.20 0.35
C PRO A 7 -3.25 5.90 1.83
N ASP A 8 -3.54 6.93 2.63
CA ASP A 8 -4.00 6.72 3.99
C ASP A 8 -5.38 6.05 4.00
N LEU A 9 -5.62 5.20 5.00
CA LEU A 9 -6.95 4.66 5.23
C LEU A 9 -7.87 5.76 5.78
N SER A 10 -9.12 5.78 5.31
CA SER A 10 -10.15 6.69 5.82
C SER A 10 -10.76 6.25 7.15
N TYR A 11 -10.27 5.15 7.72
CA TYR A 11 -10.75 4.53 8.95
C TYR A 11 -9.60 3.86 9.70
N ASP A 12 -9.79 3.65 11.00
CA ASP A 12 -8.85 2.94 11.86
C ASP A 12 -8.72 1.46 11.47
N TYR A 13 -7.56 0.84 11.73
CA TYR A 13 -7.34 -0.57 11.40
C TYR A 13 -8.37 -1.51 12.05
N ALA A 14 -8.89 -1.20 13.23
CA ALA A 14 -9.90 -2.02 13.91
C ALA A 14 -11.34 -1.76 13.43
N ALA A 15 -11.57 -0.83 12.50
CA ALA A 15 -12.92 -0.40 12.11
C ALA A 15 -13.79 -1.51 11.47
N LEU A 16 -13.17 -2.60 11.00
CA LEU A 16 -13.84 -3.72 10.34
C LEU A 16 -14.01 -4.94 11.27
N GLU A 17 -13.67 -4.82 12.55
CA GLU A 17 -13.85 -5.91 13.51
C GLU A 17 -15.34 -6.16 13.82
N PRO A 18 -15.75 -7.44 14.04
CA PRO A 18 -14.92 -8.66 14.06
C PRO A 18 -14.75 -9.32 12.68
N ALA A 19 -15.27 -8.72 11.60
CA ALA A 19 -15.23 -9.32 10.27
C ALA A 19 -13.80 -9.43 9.71
N ILE A 20 -12.95 -8.44 9.99
CA ILE A 20 -11.52 -8.45 9.68
C ILE A 20 -10.77 -7.88 10.89
N THR A 21 -9.73 -8.59 11.35
CA THR A 21 -8.93 -8.13 12.50
C THR A 21 -8.07 -6.93 12.12
N GLY A 22 -7.87 -6.01 13.06
CA GLY A 22 -7.01 -4.85 12.83
C GLY A 22 -5.58 -5.23 12.48
N GLN A 23 -5.06 -6.32 13.06
CA GLN A 23 -3.73 -6.85 12.74
C GLN A 23 -3.59 -7.24 11.26
N ILE A 24 -4.61 -7.88 10.67
CA ILE A 24 -4.59 -8.24 9.25
C ILE A 24 -4.65 -6.99 8.40
N LEU A 25 -5.50 -6.02 8.75
CA LEU A 25 -5.65 -4.80 7.98
C LEU A 25 -4.38 -3.93 8.01
N GLU A 26 -3.71 -3.87 9.17
CA GLU A 26 -2.40 -3.22 9.32
C GLU A 26 -1.33 -3.90 8.47
N LEU A 27 -1.23 -5.24 8.53
CA LEU A 27 -0.26 -5.98 7.71
C LEU A 27 -0.54 -5.78 6.22
N HIS A 28 -1.80 -5.87 5.81
CA HIS A 28 -2.23 -5.72 4.43
C HIS A 28 -1.88 -4.32 3.89
N HIS A 29 -2.21 -3.28 4.63
CA HIS A 29 -1.96 -1.90 4.22
C HIS A 29 -0.47 -1.53 4.31
N ALA A 30 0.13 -1.63 5.49
CA ALA A 30 1.45 -1.10 5.79
C ALA A 30 2.60 -1.93 5.21
N LYS A 31 2.37 -3.20 4.84
CA LYS A 31 3.38 -4.07 4.24
C LYS A 31 3.05 -4.44 2.80
N HIS A 32 1.93 -5.11 2.56
CA HIS A 32 1.64 -5.67 1.23
C HIS A 32 1.34 -4.56 0.21
N HIS A 33 0.44 -3.62 0.51
CA HIS A 33 0.15 -2.49 -0.39
C HIS A 33 1.38 -1.58 -0.55
N ALA A 34 2.09 -1.28 0.54
CA ALA A 34 3.35 -0.52 0.49
C ALA A 34 4.38 -1.14 -0.47
N ALA A 35 4.53 -2.47 -0.46
CA ALA A 35 5.43 -3.17 -1.37
C ALA A 35 5.02 -3.02 -2.85
N TYR A 36 3.72 -3.06 -3.17
CA TYR A 36 3.24 -2.82 -4.53
C TYR A 36 3.51 -1.39 -5.00
N VAL A 37 3.26 -0.38 -4.15
CA VAL A 37 3.56 1.03 -4.47
C VAL A 37 5.04 1.20 -4.77
N LYS A 38 5.91 0.62 -3.94
CA LYS A 38 7.36 0.66 -4.17
C LYS A 38 7.73 0.00 -5.51
N GLY A 39 7.29 -1.24 -5.73
CA GLY A 39 7.64 -1.99 -6.94
C GLY A 39 7.15 -1.32 -8.23
N ALA A 40 5.96 -0.70 -8.19
CA ALA A 40 5.46 0.08 -9.33
C ALA A 40 6.36 1.28 -9.63
N ASN A 41 6.76 2.05 -8.61
CA ASN A 41 7.65 3.19 -8.77
C ASN A 41 9.04 2.76 -9.26
N ASP A 42 9.63 1.71 -8.68
CA ASP A 42 10.92 1.15 -9.11
C ASP A 42 10.87 0.75 -10.60
N THR A 43 9.75 0.16 -11.05
CA THR A 43 9.58 -0.25 -12.45
C THR A 43 9.46 0.96 -13.38
N LEU A 44 8.73 1.99 -12.97
CA LEU A 44 8.61 3.22 -13.75
C LEU A 44 9.95 3.96 -13.88
N GLU A 45 10.78 3.93 -12.84
CA GLU A 45 12.14 4.46 -12.88
C GLU A 45 12.99 3.70 -13.89
N GLN A 46 12.99 2.35 -13.84
CA GLN A 46 13.71 1.52 -14.81
C GLN A 46 13.26 1.75 -16.25
N ILE A 47 11.97 1.95 -16.49
CA ILE A 47 11.43 2.25 -17.83
C ILE A 47 11.88 3.64 -18.30
N ALA A 48 12.02 4.61 -17.41
CA ALA A 48 12.41 5.98 -17.76
C ALA A 48 13.92 6.15 -18.02
N GLU A 49 14.74 5.21 -17.56
CA GLU A 49 16.19 5.17 -17.83
C GLU A 49 16.54 4.62 -19.22
N VAL A 50 15.56 4.03 -19.94
CA VAL A 50 15.70 3.47 -21.30
C VAL A 50 15.29 4.51 -22.35
#